data_AF-A0A521K227-F1
#
_entry.id   AF-A0A521K227-F1
#
_cell.length_a   1.000
_cell.length_b   1.000
_cell.length_c   1.000
_cell.angle_alpha   90.00
_cell.angle_beta   90.00
_cell.angle_gamma   90.00
#
_symmetry.space_group_name_H-M   'P 1'
#
loop_
_entity.id
_entity.type
_entity.pdbx_description
1 polymer ?
#
loop_
_entity_poly.entity_id
_entity_poly.type
_entity_poly.pdbx_seq_one_letter_code
_entity_poly.pdbx_strand_id
1 'polypeptide(L)'
;MNTPTLLRIVLIAMAWALPTAALAEGGKPGFLIVAPDRGFLGNQEIQALVQDFKKDYLGALALIGRDYAGPENEYAAYATKAIQELKQAGATEIVAVPLFLSASDPLLKRVAPALPAYAGGLAVRWAPAMADDYLIGQVLLDRVAAISQQPAAERLILIGTGAMDDENQKALKTDIEKLLAYVQRYKRFREAEAVVYFDREAEGAEKKNQEIKARVLAQIAKQGRTVIVPAFIGPKFDNAMALSSWLEQQFKPLQVAYQQSELLPHANVLLWLKKTANRSVAAAPGEIGVVIMPHGSTQPWNDAVERTIAPLKAKHRIEMAYGMGDPWIIQDAVTRLEQQGVKRIVFVRMYALESHMKPLTDYILGLSDRPPSDGQGHGFDHEAVPPHQIRSAALFSTFGGYEEYAGISQVMCDRMMEVSKDPGKETVILLAHGEGTDEGNSKWLAIMNGNIERIKKDPRCARFKTIRAAAVREDWPDKRKAAVEEVRHMIEEDGKNSRVIVIANRLYGSGPYRKMLKGLQYDLNEKGLVHPVITRWLEEGIGQVGTALARPSDSFQRLAQQ
;
A
#
# COMPACT_ATOMS: atom_id res chain seq x y z
N MET A 1 -8.49 53.74 -68.59
CA MET A 1 -8.72 52.38 -68.03
C MET A 1 -7.40 51.89 -67.47
N ASN A 2 -7.15 52.14 -66.19
CA ASN A 2 -5.99 51.67 -65.43
C ASN A 2 -6.38 51.76 -63.95
N THR A 3 -6.57 50.62 -63.30
CA THR A 3 -6.69 50.54 -61.84
C THR A 3 -5.74 49.47 -61.35
N PRO A 4 -4.79 49.82 -60.47
CA PRO A 4 -3.80 48.90 -59.96
C PRO A 4 -4.31 48.13 -58.73
N THR A 5 -3.62 47.03 -58.53
CA THR A 5 -3.67 46.01 -57.49
C THR A 5 -3.65 46.58 -56.06
N LEU A 6 -4.55 46.09 -55.20
CA LEU A 6 -4.43 46.20 -53.74
C LEU A 6 -4.68 44.82 -53.12
N LEU A 7 -3.64 44.38 -52.41
CA LEU A 7 -3.44 43.08 -51.78
C LEU A 7 -4.50 42.82 -50.69
N ARG A 8 -5.28 41.74 -50.82
CA ARG A 8 -6.11 41.21 -49.72
C ARG A 8 -5.41 40.00 -49.12
N ILE A 9 -4.89 40.17 -47.89
CA ILE A 9 -4.44 39.08 -47.03
C ILE A 9 -5.70 38.39 -46.49
N VAL A 10 -5.89 37.12 -46.85
CA VAL A 10 -6.92 36.24 -46.29
C VAL A 10 -6.24 35.40 -45.20
N LEU A 11 -6.59 35.66 -43.93
CA LEU A 11 -6.25 34.80 -42.79
C LEU A 11 -7.19 33.59 -42.80
N ILE A 12 -6.65 32.42 -43.15
CA ILE A 12 -7.33 31.14 -43.00
C ILE A 12 -7.09 30.65 -41.57
N ALA A 13 -8.13 30.63 -40.75
CA ALA A 13 -8.11 29.98 -39.44
C ALA A 13 -8.16 28.45 -39.63
N MET A 14 -7.03 27.76 -39.45
CA MET A 14 -6.98 26.30 -39.33
C MET A 14 -7.48 25.90 -37.95
N ALA A 15 -8.66 25.27 -37.89
CA ALA A 15 -9.12 24.52 -36.72
C ALA A 15 -8.27 23.26 -36.59
N TRP A 16 -7.39 23.21 -35.59
CA TRP A 16 -6.67 22.00 -35.22
C TRP A 16 -7.62 21.09 -34.43
N ALA A 17 -8.16 20.08 -35.10
CA ALA A 17 -8.73 18.92 -34.42
C ALA A 17 -7.58 18.18 -33.73
N LEU A 18 -7.50 18.28 -32.40
CA LEU A 18 -6.60 17.46 -31.60
C LEU A 18 -6.98 15.99 -31.81
N PRO A 19 -6.03 15.09 -32.15
CA PRO A 19 -6.34 13.69 -32.23
C PRO A 19 -6.68 13.20 -30.83
N THR A 20 -7.91 12.71 -30.64
CA THR A 20 -8.25 11.82 -29.53
C THR A 20 -7.30 10.63 -29.64
N ALA A 21 -6.29 10.60 -28.78
CA ALA A 21 -5.45 9.42 -28.63
C ALA A 21 -6.38 8.27 -28.24
N ALA A 22 -6.66 7.39 -29.20
CA ALA A 22 -7.22 6.10 -28.92
C ALA A 22 -6.28 5.46 -27.88
N LEU A 23 -6.79 5.16 -26.69
CA LEU A 23 -6.11 4.26 -25.77
C LEU A 23 -5.80 3.02 -26.60
N ALA A 24 -4.52 2.77 -26.88
CA ALA A 24 -4.11 1.51 -27.48
C ALA A 24 -4.76 0.42 -26.63
N GLU A 25 -5.61 -0.41 -27.25
CA GLU A 25 -6.17 -1.58 -26.59
C GLU A 25 -4.96 -2.41 -26.12
N GLY A 26 -4.64 -2.29 -24.83
CA GLY A 26 -3.56 -3.05 -24.22
C GLY A 26 -3.84 -4.52 -24.47
N GLY A 27 -2.82 -5.27 -24.88
CA GLY A 27 -2.94 -6.70 -25.12
C GLY A 27 -3.61 -7.40 -23.94
N LYS A 28 -4.31 -8.50 -24.20
CA LYS A 28 -4.94 -9.35 -23.17
C LYS A 28 -3.86 -10.27 -22.56
N PRO A 29 -3.33 -10.01 -21.36
CA PRO A 29 -2.30 -10.87 -20.79
C PRO A 29 -2.89 -12.23 -20.39
N GLY A 30 -2.17 -13.29 -20.76
CA GLY A 30 -2.32 -14.62 -20.17
C GLY A 30 -1.32 -14.80 -19.03
N PHE A 31 -1.76 -15.30 -17.89
CA PHE A 31 -0.91 -15.55 -16.72
C PHE A 31 -0.47 -17.01 -16.70
N LEU A 32 0.80 -17.25 -16.94
CA LEU A 32 1.40 -18.57 -16.82
C LEU A 32 1.99 -18.73 -15.42
N ILE A 33 1.31 -19.48 -14.57
CA ILE A 33 1.83 -19.84 -13.25
C ILE A 33 2.85 -20.95 -13.44
N VAL A 34 4.13 -20.63 -13.22
CA VAL A 34 5.23 -21.59 -13.34
C VAL A 34 5.56 -22.08 -11.94
N ALA A 35 5.36 -23.37 -11.69
CA ALA A 35 5.50 -23.94 -10.35
C ALA A 35 6.35 -25.22 -10.36
N PRO A 36 7.11 -25.51 -9.29
CA PRO A 36 7.78 -26.79 -9.17
C PRO A 36 6.77 -27.92 -9.06
N ASP A 37 7.07 -29.06 -9.69
CA ASP A 37 6.36 -30.31 -9.43
C ASP A 37 6.67 -30.77 -8.00
N ARG A 38 5.62 -30.87 -7.20
CA ARG A 38 5.69 -31.28 -5.80
C ARG A 38 5.22 -32.72 -5.58
N GLY A 39 4.89 -33.48 -6.61
CA GLY A 39 4.22 -34.77 -6.47
C GLY A 39 2.72 -34.62 -6.21
N PHE A 40 2.02 -35.74 -6.01
CA PHE A 40 0.56 -35.80 -6.08
C PHE A 40 -0.18 -34.79 -5.19
N LEU A 41 -0.01 -34.82 -3.85
CA LEU A 41 -0.71 -33.90 -2.96
C LEU A 41 -0.25 -32.45 -3.13
N GLY A 42 1.05 -32.20 -3.30
CA GLY A 42 1.58 -30.86 -3.50
C GLY A 42 1.08 -30.21 -4.80
N ASN A 43 0.90 -31.00 -5.87
CA ASN A 43 0.34 -30.54 -7.13
C ASN A 43 -1.17 -30.30 -7.02
N GLN A 44 -1.91 -31.08 -6.22
CA GLN A 44 -3.31 -30.78 -5.93
C GLN A 44 -3.48 -29.43 -5.23
N GLU A 45 -2.59 -29.08 -4.28
CA GLU A 45 -2.60 -27.77 -3.63
C GLU A 45 -2.33 -26.63 -4.62
N ILE A 46 -1.37 -26.80 -5.52
CA ILE A 46 -1.07 -25.82 -6.59
C ILE A 46 -2.25 -25.70 -7.56
N GLN A 47 -2.83 -26.83 -7.97
CA GLN A 47 -3.98 -26.84 -8.87
C GLN A 47 -5.16 -26.11 -8.24
N ALA A 48 -5.49 -26.38 -6.97
CA ALA A 48 -6.57 -25.67 -6.26
C ALA A 48 -6.33 -24.16 -6.23
N LEU A 49 -5.11 -23.73 -5.88
CA LEU A 49 -4.70 -22.33 -5.91
C LEU A 49 -4.90 -21.70 -7.30
N VAL A 50 -4.46 -22.38 -8.37
CA VAL A 50 -4.60 -21.87 -9.75
C VAL A 50 -6.06 -21.89 -10.21
N GLN A 51 -6.87 -22.87 -9.82
CA GLN A 51 -8.30 -22.86 -10.13
C GLN A 51 -9.01 -21.67 -9.48
N ASP A 52 -8.68 -21.34 -8.23
CA ASP A 52 -9.21 -20.14 -7.58
C ASP A 52 -8.75 -18.85 -8.26
N PHE A 53 -7.51 -18.80 -8.74
CA PHE A 53 -7.00 -17.67 -9.52
C PHE A 53 -7.71 -17.53 -10.87
N LYS A 54 -8.00 -18.64 -11.56
CA LYS A 54 -8.68 -18.68 -12.87
C LYS A 54 -10.12 -18.16 -12.84
N LYS A 55 -10.73 -18.02 -11.66
CA LYS A 55 -12.06 -17.40 -11.51
C LYS A 55 -12.06 -15.93 -11.95
N ASP A 56 -10.93 -15.23 -11.81
CA ASP A 56 -10.84 -13.78 -12.04
C ASP A 56 -9.88 -13.39 -13.18
N TYR A 57 -8.99 -14.30 -13.59
CA TYR A 57 -7.93 -14.03 -14.57
C TYR A 57 -7.76 -15.16 -15.57
N LEU A 58 -7.27 -14.83 -16.77
CA LEU A 58 -6.86 -15.82 -17.76
C LEU A 58 -5.55 -16.49 -17.30
N GLY A 59 -5.66 -17.58 -16.55
CA GLY A 59 -4.53 -18.32 -15.98
C GLY A 59 -4.35 -19.73 -16.54
N ALA A 60 -3.10 -20.18 -16.61
CA ALA A 60 -2.73 -21.58 -16.87
C ALA A 60 -1.55 -22.00 -15.98
N LEU A 61 -1.39 -23.30 -15.77
CA LEU A 61 -0.35 -23.86 -14.89
C LEU A 61 0.66 -24.66 -15.71
N ALA A 62 1.94 -24.32 -15.56
CA ALA A 62 3.06 -25.13 -16.01
C ALA A 62 3.80 -25.71 -14.79
N LEU A 63 3.69 -27.03 -14.61
CA LEU A 63 4.50 -27.76 -13.63
C LEU A 63 5.87 -28.05 -14.22
N ILE A 64 6.91 -27.88 -13.40
CA ILE A 64 8.29 -28.09 -13.78
C ILE A 64 8.92 -29.10 -12.82
N GLY A 65 9.40 -30.23 -13.35
CA GLY A 65 10.13 -31.22 -12.57
C GLY A 65 11.57 -30.84 -12.30
N ARG A 66 12.14 -31.50 -11.29
CA ARG A 66 13.54 -31.28 -10.87
C ARG A 66 14.56 -31.61 -11.97
N ASP A 67 14.26 -32.60 -12.79
CA ASP A 67 15.05 -33.11 -13.90
C ASP A 67 14.91 -32.26 -15.18
N TYR A 68 14.18 -31.14 -15.13
CA TYR A 68 14.03 -30.27 -16.29
C TYR A 68 15.38 -29.87 -16.90
N ALA A 69 15.58 -30.26 -18.16
CA ALA A 69 16.81 -30.09 -18.90
C ALA A 69 16.62 -29.30 -20.22
N GLY A 70 15.48 -28.62 -20.39
CA GLY A 70 15.19 -27.81 -21.57
C GLY A 70 14.01 -28.32 -22.42
N PRO A 71 13.87 -27.83 -23.67
CA PRO A 71 12.70 -28.07 -24.54
C PRO A 71 12.42 -29.52 -24.93
N GLU A 72 13.40 -30.42 -24.79
CA GLU A 72 13.26 -31.83 -25.12
C GLU A 72 12.87 -32.70 -23.91
N ASN A 73 12.79 -32.12 -22.70
CA ASN A 73 12.38 -32.82 -21.49
C ASN A 73 10.84 -32.96 -21.40
N GLU A 74 10.35 -34.01 -20.73
CA GLU A 74 8.91 -34.30 -20.61
C GLU A 74 8.08 -33.14 -20.00
N TYR A 75 8.69 -32.31 -19.15
CA TYR A 75 8.03 -31.12 -18.57
C TYR A 75 7.82 -29.98 -19.58
N ALA A 76 8.54 -29.98 -20.72
CA ALA A 76 8.31 -29.04 -21.80
C ALA A 76 6.88 -29.15 -22.38
N ALA A 77 6.30 -30.35 -22.35
CA ALA A 77 4.92 -30.58 -22.79
C ALA A 77 3.90 -29.85 -21.90
N TYR A 78 4.14 -29.76 -20.60
CA TYR A 78 3.27 -29.04 -19.66
C TYR A 78 3.30 -27.53 -19.92
N ALA A 79 4.50 -26.96 -20.09
CA ALA A 79 4.66 -25.55 -20.45
C ALA A 79 4.01 -25.24 -21.80
N THR A 80 4.25 -26.08 -22.81
CA THR A 80 3.68 -25.92 -24.16
C THR A 80 2.15 -25.98 -24.13
N LYS A 81 1.57 -26.97 -23.44
CA LYS A 81 0.13 -27.11 -23.30
C LYS A 81 -0.49 -25.89 -22.59
N ALA A 82 0.07 -25.48 -21.46
CA ALA A 82 -0.43 -24.33 -20.71
C ALA A 82 -0.39 -23.03 -21.53
N ILE A 83 0.66 -22.81 -22.31
CA ILE A 83 0.76 -21.67 -23.22
C ILE A 83 -0.25 -21.78 -24.36
N GLN A 84 -0.47 -22.98 -24.91
CA GLN A 84 -1.49 -23.20 -25.93
C GLN A 84 -2.89 -22.93 -25.40
N GLU A 85 -3.20 -23.31 -24.15
CA GLU A 85 -4.45 -22.97 -23.47
C GLU A 85 -4.64 -21.44 -23.39
N LEU A 86 -3.60 -20.70 -22.99
CA LEU A 86 -3.65 -19.23 -22.94
C LEU A 86 -3.88 -18.62 -24.33
N LYS A 87 -3.19 -19.13 -25.37
CA LYS A 87 -3.36 -18.69 -26.77
C LYS A 87 -4.78 -18.92 -27.27
N GLN A 88 -5.32 -20.12 -27.05
CA GLN A 88 -6.68 -20.48 -27.46
C GLN A 88 -7.73 -19.63 -26.75
N ALA A 89 -7.45 -19.21 -25.51
CA ALA A 89 -8.29 -18.27 -24.76
C ALA A 89 -8.06 -16.79 -25.12
N GLY A 90 -7.21 -16.51 -26.13
CA GLY A 90 -7.00 -15.19 -26.71
C GLY A 90 -5.94 -14.33 -26.03
N ALA A 91 -4.98 -14.92 -25.29
CA ALA A 91 -3.85 -14.18 -24.75
C ALA A 91 -2.96 -13.62 -25.88
N THR A 92 -2.59 -12.35 -25.77
CA THR A 92 -1.71 -11.66 -26.73
C THR A 92 -0.29 -11.43 -26.19
N GLU A 93 -0.11 -11.60 -24.89
CA GLU A 93 1.18 -11.65 -24.21
C GLU A 93 1.12 -12.63 -23.04
N ILE A 94 2.27 -13.06 -22.54
CA ILE A 94 2.39 -13.96 -21.38
C ILE A 94 3.06 -13.22 -20.24
N VAL A 95 2.40 -13.22 -19.09
CA VAL A 95 2.99 -12.87 -17.80
C VAL A 95 3.31 -14.17 -17.06
N ALA A 96 4.58 -14.54 -17.05
CA ALA A 96 5.07 -15.69 -16.31
C ALA A 96 5.20 -15.32 -14.83
N VAL A 97 4.44 -16.00 -13.97
CA VAL A 97 4.43 -15.76 -12.52
C VAL A 97 5.15 -16.93 -11.84
N PRO A 98 6.36 -16.72 -11.28
CA PRO A 98 7.11 -17.79 -10.64
C PRO A 98 6.52 -18.11 -9.26
N LEU A 99 5.86 -19.25 -9.12
CA LEU A 99 5.47 -19.82 -7.81
C LEU A 99 6.69 -20.46 -7.12
N PHE A 100 7.72 -19.64 -6.96
CA PHE A 100 9.00 -19.96 -6.34
C PHE A 100 9.29 -18.90 -5.29
N LEU A 101 9.93 -19.32 -4.18
CA LEU A 101 10.24 -18.40 -3.10
C LEU A 101 11.19 -17.29 -3.57
N SER A 102 12.24 -17.67 -4.30
CA SER A 102 13.34 -16.79 -4.71
C SER A 102 13.51 -16.81 -6.22
N ALA A 103 13.87 -15.66 -6.80
CA ALA A 103 14.31 -15.58 -8.20
C ALA A 103 15.62 -16.34 -8.45
N SER A 104 16.37 -16.65 -7.38
CA SER A 104 17.60 -17.42 -7.42
C SER A 104 17.38 -18.93 -7.34
N ASP A 105 16.13 -19.40 -7.32
CA ASP A 105 15.84 -20.84 -7.33
C ASP A 105 16.48 -21.51 -8.56
N PRO A 106 17.29 -22.58 -8.38
CA PRO A 106 18.00 -23.22 -9.49
C PRO A 106 17.09 -23.79 -10.57
N LEU A 107 15.90 -24.26 -10.21
CA LEU A 107 14.94 -24.75 -11.19
C LEU A 107 14.35 -23.60 -12.00
N LEU A 108 14.02 -22.49 -11.34
CA LEU A 108 13.56 -21.27 -12.01
C LEU A 108 14.64 -20.71 -12.95
N LYS A 109 15.91 -20.67 -12.52
CA LYS A 109 17.04 -20.22 -13.37
C LYS A 109 17.20 -21.05 -14.64
N ARG A 110 16.87 -22.35 -14.60
CA ARG A 110 16.88 -23.22 -15.79
C ARG A 110 15.68 -22.98 -16.71
N VAL A 111 14.49 -22.77 -16.16
CA VAL A 111 13.26 -22.60 -16.95
C VAL A 111 13.13 -21.21 -17.56
N ALA A 112 13.51 -20.17 -16.82
CA ALA A 112 13.33 -18.77 -17.22
C ALA A 112 13.84 -18.44 -18.63
N PRO A 113 15.10 -18.79 -19.01
CA PRO A 113 15.61 -18.50 -20.34
C PRO A 113 14.99 -19.37 -21.45
N ALA A 114 14.48 -20.56 -21.11
CA ALA A 114 13.85 -21.47 -22.07
C ALA A 114 12.39 -21.11 -22.36
N LEU A 115 11.70 -20.43 -21.43
CA LEU A 115 10.27 -20.16 -21.54
C LEU A 115 9.82 -19.47 -22.84
N PRO A 116 10.56 -18.46 -23.37
CA PRO A 116 10.21 -17.82 -24.65
C PRO A 116 10.16 -18.77 -25.84
N ALA A 117 10.92 -19.88 -25.83
CA ALA A 117 10.89 -20.86 -26.92
C ALA A 117 9.51 -21.55 -27.04
N TYR A 118 8.81 -21.75 -25.93
CA TYR A 118 7.46 -22.33 -25.91
C TYR A 118 6.37 -21.30 -26.22
N ALA A 119 6.65 -20.01 -26.07
CA ALA A 119 5.68 -18.92 -26.21
C ALA A 119 5.15 -18.78 -27.65
N GLY A 120 5.83 -19.39 -28.63
CA GLY A 120 5.43 -19.45 -30.04
C GLY A 120 4.97 -18.09 -30.58
N GLY A 121 5.83 -17.08 -30.43
CA GLY A 121 5.61 -15.72 -30.92
C GLY A 121 4.98 -14.74 -29.93
N LEU A 122 4.43 -15.19 -28.79
CA LEU A 122 3.94 -14.27 -27.75
C LEU A 122 5.12 -13.67 -26.98
N ALA A 123 5.03 -12.37 -26.68
CA ALA A 123 5.96 -11.73 -25.76
C ALA A 123 5.82 -12.33 -24.36
N VAL A 124 6.95 -12.63 -23.70
CA VAL A 124 6.99 -13.17 -22.34
C VAL A 124 7.66 -12.16 -21.43
N ARG A 125 7.00 -11.83 -20.32
CA ARG A 125 7.58 -11.06 -19.22
C ARG A 125 7.41 -11.81 -17.91
N TRP A 126 8.39 -11.68 -17.03
CA TRP A 126 8.40 -12.35 -15.73
C TRP A 126 7.94 -11.39 -14.63
N ALA A 127 7.06 -11.88 -13.76
CA ALA A 127 6.76 -11.24 -12.49
C ALA A 127 7.86 -11.56 -11.45
N PRO A 128 7.97 -10.78 -10.35
CA PRO A 128 8.93 -11.04 -9.28
C PRO A 128 8.58 -12.34 -8.54
N ALA A 129 9.57 -12.89 -7.84
CA ALA A 129 9.37 -14.06 -7.01
C ALA A 129 8.58 -13.74 -5.73
N MET A 130 8.17 -14.78 -5.02
CA MET A 130 7.31 -14.64 -3.84
C MET A 130 7.97 -13.80 -2.73
N ALA A 131 9.28 -13.94 -2.48
CA ALA A 131 9.97 -13.25 -1.40
C ALA A 131 9.96 -11.71 -1.48
N ASP A 132 9.61 -11.14 -2.64
CA ASP A 132 9.59 -9.70 -2.86
C ASP A 132 8.26 -9.02 -2.43
N ASP A 133 7.25 -9.77 -1.98
CA ASP A 133 5.97 -9.20 -1.53
C ASP A 133 5.67 -9.49 -0.04
N TYR A 134 5.21 -8.46 0.69
CA TYR A 134 4.93 -8.55 2.12
C TYR A 134 3.87 -9.59 2.46
N LEU A 135 2.96 -9.92 1.54
CA LEU A 135 1.94 -10.95 1.74
C LEU A 135 2.58 -12.32 2.02
N ILE A 136 3.78 -12.58 1.50
CA ILE A 136 4.55 -13.80 1.74
C ILE A 136 5.26 -13.74 3.10
N GLY A 137 5.74 -12.56 3.50
CA GLY A 137 6.19 -12.31 4.87
C GLY A 137 5.08 -12.60 5.90
N GLN A 138 3.84 -12.26 5.59
CA GLN A 138 2.68 -12.57 6.43
C GLN A 138 2.35 -14.06 6.50
N VAL A 139 2.58 -14.83 5.43
CA VAL A 139 2.46 -16.31 5.50
C VAL A 139 3.37 -16.85 6.59
N LEU A 140 4.66 -16.46 6.56
CA LEU A 140 5.62 -16.90 7.57
C LEU A 140 5.30 -16.37 8.96
N LEU A 141 4.83 -15.12 9.07
CA LEU A 141 4.37 -14.58 10.35
C LEU A 141 3.23 -15.42 10.95
N ASP A 142 2.26 -15.84 10.13
CA ASP A 142 1.14 -16.68 10.58
C ASP A 142 1.64 -18.09 10.99
N ARG A 143 2.57 -18.68 10.23
CA ARG A 143 3.18 -19.98 10.59
C ARG A 143 3.93 -19.89 11.91
N VAL A 144 4.71 -18.83 12.11
CA VAL A 144 5.44 -18.59 13.35
C VAL A 144 4.47 -18.34 14.51
N ALA A 145 3.43 -17.53 14.30
CA ALA A 145 2.43 -17.21 15.33
C ALA A 145 1.64 -18.44 15.79
N ALA A 146 1.45 -19.44 14.93
CA ALA A 146 0.75 -20.67 15.27
C ALA A 146 1.49 -21.54 16.31
N ILE A 147 2.81 -21.42 16.42
CA ILE A 147 3.64 -22.32 17.27
C ILE A 147 4.52 -21.61 18.31
N SER A 148 4.80 -20.33 18.12
CA SER A 148 5.54 -19.49 19.07
C SER A 148 4.66 -19.12 20.26
N GLN A 149 5.19 -19.23 21.48
CA GLN A 149 4.48 -18.91 22.71
C GLN A 149 5.03 -17.63 23.35
N GLN A 150 6.35 -17.53 23.47
CA GLN A 150 7.03 -16.39 24.09
C GLN A 150 8.25 -15.99 23.24
N PRO A 151 8.06 -15.21 22.16
CA PRO A 151 9.13 -14.86 21.22
C PRO A 151 10.42 -14.38 21.91
N ALA A 152 10.30 -13.49 22.89
CA ALA A 152 11.44 -12.91 23.61
C ALA A 152 12.30 -13.93 24.40
N ALA A 153 11.77 -15.12 24.70
CA ALA A 153 12.49 -16.23 25.32
C ALA A 153 12.83 -17.36 24.33
N GLU A 154 12.38 -17.24 23.09
CA GLU A 154 12.48 -18.26 22.04
C GLU A 154 13.56 -17.92 21.01
N ARG A 155 14.08 -18.96 20.35
CA ARG A 155 14.87 -18.84 19.13
C ARG A 155 14.03 -19.22 17.93
N LEU A 156 14.11 -18.45 16.85
CA LEU A 156 13.46 -18.78 15.57
C LEU A 156 14.50 -19.21 14.53
N ILE A 157 14.28 -20.37 13.90
CA ILE A 157 15.07 -20.82 12.75
C ILE A 157 14.13 -21.00 11.56
N LEU A 158 14.34 -20.21 10.51
CA LEU A 158 13.68 -20.44 9.21
C LEU A 158 14.53 -21.38 8.38
N ILE A 159 13.93 -22.44 7.85
CA ILE A 159 14.62 -23.43 7.03
C ILE A 159 14.23 -23.26 5.56
N GLY A 160 15.22 -22.95 4.72
CA GLY A 160 15.17 -23.07 3.26
C GLY A 160 15.90 -24.32 2.75
N THR A 161 15.75 -24.59 1.47
CA THR A 161 16.36 -25.74 0.78
C THR A 161 16.63 -25.42 -0.69
N GLY A 162 17.33 -26.31 -1.38
CA GLY A 162 17.49 -26.29 -2.83
C GLY A 162 18.76 -25.60 -3.32
N ALA A 163 19.74 -25.31 -2.46
CA ALA A 163 20.99 -24.69 -2.91
C ALA A 163 21.85 -25.66 -3.74
N MET A 164 22.42 -25.21 -4.86
CA MET A 164 23.33 -26.04 -5.69
C MET A 164 24.82 -25.78 -5.42
N ASP A 165 25.15 -24.59 -4.92
CA ASP A 165 26.50 -24.13 -4.61
C ASP A 165 26.43 -23.01 -3.55
N ASP A 166 27.58 -22.55 -3.06
CA ASP A 166 27.64 -21.62 -1.92
C ASP A 166 27.13 -20.22 -2.28
N GLU A 167 27.31 -19.80 -3.54
CA GLU A 167 26.80 -18.51 -4.04
C GLU A 167 25.27 -18.55 -4.10
N ASN A 168 24.72 -19.62 -4.67
CA ASN A 168 23.29 -19.86 -4.72
C ASN A 168 22.68 -20.00 -3.33
N GLN A 169 23.35 -20.70 -2.41
CA GLN A 169 22.93 -20.80 -1.01
C GLN A 169 22.81 -19.42 -0.37
N LYS A 170 23.81 -18.55 -0.56
CA LYS A 170 23.81 -17.19 -0.03
C LYS A 170 22.67 -16.35 -0.62
N ALA A 171 22.39 -16.50 -1.91
CA ALA A 171 21.29 -15.80 -2.58
C ALA A 171 19.92 -16.23 -2.03
N LEU A 172 19.65 -17.54 -1.95
CA LEU A 172 18.44 -18.09 -1.35
C LEU A 172 18.28 -17.65 0.11
N LYS A 173 19.36 -17.69 0.89
CA LYS A 173 19.38 -17.26 2.29
C LYS A 173 19.04 -15.78 2.42
N THR A 174 19.56 -14.92 1.53
CA THR A 174 19.26 -13.48 1.53
C THR A 174 17.76 -13.22 1.38
N ASP A 175 17.07 -13.94 0.49
CA ASP A 175 15.62 -13.78 0.30
C ASP A 175 14.82 -14.29 1.51
N ILE A 176 15.25 -15.37 2.16
CA ILE A 176 14.63 -15.84 3.40
C ILE A 176 14.90 -14.86 4.56
N GLU A 177 16.07 -14.22 4.60
CA GLU A 177 16.39 -13.20 5.60
C GLU A 177 15.54 -11.94 5.45
N LYS A 178 15.15 -11.55 4.23
CA LYS A 178 14.15 -10.49 4.02
C LYS A 178 12.81 -10.85 4.69
N LEU A 179 12.36 -12.09 4.54
CA LEU A 179 11.13 -12.57 5.15
C LEU A 179 11.25 -12.74 6.67
N LEU A 180 12.42 -13.16 7.16
CA LEU A 180 12.73 -13.19 8.58
C LEU A 180 12.66 -11.79 9.19
N ALA A 181 13.23 -10.79 8.50
CA ALA A 181 13.16 -9.40 8.93
C ALA A 181 11.69 -8.92 9.00
N TYR A 182 10.83 -9.38 8.09
CA TYR A 182 9.39 -9.12 8.19
C TYR A 182 8.78 -9.69 9.48
N VAL A 183 9.04 -10.97 9.78
CA VAL A 183 8.55 -11.62 11.01
C VAL A 183 9.06 -10.88 12.25
N GLN A 184 10.34 -10.50 12.27
CA GLN A 184 10.98 -9.82 13.40
C GLN A 184 10.42 -8.41 13.67
N ARG A 185 9.80 -7.76 12.67
CA ARG A 185 9.05 -6.49 12.90
C ARG A 185 7.89 -6.68 13.88
N TYR A 186 7.24 -7.85 13.84
CA TYR A 186 6.03 -8.13 14.64
C TYR A 186 6.27 -9.03 15.85
N LYS A 187 7.30 -9.88 15.79
CA LYS A 187 7.68 -10.79 16.88
C LYS A 187 9.18 -10.74 17.11
N ARG A 188 9.59 -10.10 18.22
CA ARG A 188 10.99 -10.01 18.62
C ARG A 188 11.44 -11.30 19.29
N PHE A 189 12.16 -12.14 18.54
CA PHE A 189 12.79 -13.35 19.07
C PHE A 189 14.11 -13.02 19.78
N ARG A 190 14.47 -13.82 20.80
CA ARG A 190 15.78 -13.68 21.48
C ARG A 190 16.93 -13.82 20.49
N GLU A 191 16.83 -14.80 19.61
CA GLU A 191 17.73 -15.05 18.49
C GLU A 191 16.89 -15.49 17.29
N ALA A 192 17.26 -15.06 16.09
CA ALA A 192 16.67 -15.62 14.89
C ALA A 192 17.67 -15.72 13.75
N GLU A 193 17.57 -16.80 12.97
CA GLU A 193 18.40 -17.00 11.78
C GLU A 193 17.66 -17.74 10.68
N ALA A 194 18.16 -17.60 9.46
CA ALA A 194 17.76 -18.42 8.32
C ALA A 194 18.90 -19.39 7.97
N VAL A 195 18.55 -20.65 7.70
CA VAL A 195 19.46 -21.68 7.20
C VAL A 195 18.95 -22.23 5.88
N VAL A 196 19.84 -22.57 4.96
CA VAL A 196 19.47 -23.13 3.64
C VAL A 196 20.26 -24.41 3.40
N TYR A 197 19.53 -25.51 3.29
CA TYR A 197 20.08 -26.81 2.93
C TYR A 197 20.37 -26.89 1.43
N PHE A 198 21.44 -27.59 1.09
CA PHE A 198 21.80 -27.91 -0.29
C PHE A 198 20.90 -29.01 -0.84
N ASP A 199 20.58 -28.93 -2.13
CA ASP A 199 19.97 -30.05 -2.84
C ASP A 199 20.93 -31.24 -2.83
N ARG A 200 20.40 -32.47 -2.83
CA ARG A 200 21.20 -33.70 -2.81
C ARG A 200 22.10 -33.85 -4.04
N GLU A 201 21.73 -33.20 -5.15
CA GLU A 201 22.48 -33.20 -6.40
C GLU A 201 23.61 -32.16 -6.42
N ALA A 202 23.69 -31.30 -5.40
CA ALA A 202 24.78 -30.33 -5.27
C ALA A 202 26.11 -31.02 -4.96
N GLU A 203 27.20 -30.44 -5.46
CA GLU A 203 28.54 -30.95 -5.17
C GLU A 203 28.85 -30.87 -3.66
N GLY A 204 29.20 -32.01 -3.07
CA GLY A 204 29.50 -32.10 -1.65
C GLY A 204 28.29 -31.89 -0.72
N ALA A 205 27.05 -32.01 -1.23
CA ALA A 205 25.82 -31.76 -0.50
C ALA A 205 25.76 -32.44 0.89
N GLU A 206 26.17 -33.71 0.97
CA GLU A 206 26.13 -34.47 2.22
C GLU A 206 26.96 -33.79 3.32
N LYS A 207 28.22 -33.46 3.04
CA LYS A 207 29.10 -32.80 3.99
C LYS A 207 28.56 -31.42 4.39
N LYS A 208 28.15 -30.62 3.40
CA LYS A 208 27.60 -29.27 3.65
C LYS A 208 26.32 -29.31 4.49
N ASN A 209 25.43 -30.26 4.20
CA ASN A 209 24.18 -30.44 4.94
C ASN A 209 24.43 -31.00 6.35
N GLN A 210 25.45 -31.83 6.56
CA GLN A 210 25.90 -32.24 7.89
C GLN A 210 26.43 -31.06 8.71
N GLU A 211 27.19 -30.15 8.10
CA GLU A 211 27.68 -28.93 8.76
C GLU A 211 26.53 -27.99 9.15
N ILE A 212 25.55 -27.78 8.27
CA ILE A 212 24.34 -27.00 8.56
C ILE A 212 23.55 -27.65 9.70
N LYS A 213 23.36 -28.97 9.65
CA LYS A 213 22.67 -29.72 10.71
C LYS A 213 23.40 -29.57 12.04
N ALA A 214 24.73 -29.71 12.07
CA ALA A 214 25.52 -29.52 13.28
C ALA A 214 25.34 -28.11 13.87
N ARG A 215 25.31 -27.07 13.03
CA ARG A 215 25.01 -25.69 13.45
C ARG A 215 23.61 -25.58 14.05
N VAL A 216 22.57 -26.11 13.40
CA VAL A 216 21.20 -26.10 13.91
C VAL A 216 21.11 -26.83 15.26
N LEU A 217 21.74 -28.00 15.40
CA LEU A 217 21.79 -28.77 16.64
C LEU A 217 22.49 -27.99 17.77
N ALA A 218 23.62 -27.34 17.47
CA ALA A 218 24.34 -26.52 18.44
C ALA A 218 23.48 -25.35 18.95
N GLN A 219 22.61 -24.78 18.10
CA GLN A 219 21.67 -23.74 18.50
C GLN A 219 20.54 -24.28 19.36
N ILE A 220 19.99 -25.44 19.01
CA ILE A 220 18.94 -26.11 19.80
C ILE A 220 19.44 -26.49 21.20
N ALA A 221 20.71 -26.91 21.33
CA ALA A 221 21.31 -27.28 22.60
C ALA A 221 21.47 -26.11 23.59
N LYS A 222 21.42 -24.85 23.11
CA LYS A 222 21.44 -23.67 23.98
C LYS A 222 20.13 -23.58 24.76
N GLN A 223 20.20 -23.08 26.00
CA GLN A 223 19.02 -22.87 26.86
C GLN A 223 17.93 -22.07 26.13
N GLY A 224 16.66 -22.48 26.25
CA GLY A 224 15.49 -21.79 25.68
C GLY A 224 14.83 -22.57 24.54
N ARG A 225 13.53 -22.34 24.34
CA ARG A 225 12.73 -23.06 23.34
C ARG A 225 13.12 -22.63 21.93
N THR A 226 13.31 -23.60 21.04
CA THR A 226 13.59 -23.35 19.62
C THR A 226 12.35 -23.61 18.78
N VAL A 227 11.99 -22.64 17.95
CA VAL A 227 10.89 -22.64 16.99
C VAL A 227 11.50 -22.79 15.60
N ILE A 228 11.09 -23.81 14.85
CA ILE A 228 11.57 -24.08 13.50
C ILE A 228 10.39 -24.00 12.52
N VAL A 229 10.52 -23.17 11.50
CA VAL A 229 9.47 -22.97 10.48
C VAL A 229 10.04 -23.19 9.08
N PRO A 230 9.40 -24.06 8.26
CA PRO A 230 9.74 -24.20 6.84
C PRO A 230 9.48 -22.91 6.06
N ALA A 231 10.50 -22.43 5.35
CA ALA A 231 10.44 -21.32 4.39
C ALA A 231 10.79 -21.83 2.99
N PHE A 232 10.00 -22.80 2.50
CA PHE A 232 10.13 -23.38 1.16
C PHE A 232 8.79 -23.89 0.62
N ILE A 233 8.77 -24.28 -0.65
CA ILE A 233 7.73 -25.06 -1.31
C ILE A 233 8.37 -26.38 -1.76
N GLY A 234 8.14 -27.46 -1.02
CA GLY A 234 8.89 -28.71 -1.16
C GLY A 234 8.09 -29.84 -1.82
N PRO A 235 8.73 -30.98 -2.14
CA PRO A 235 8.04 -32.20 -2.52
C PRO A 235 7.06 -32.65 -1.43
N LYS A 236 5.91 -33.12 -1.87
CA LYS A 236 4.76 -33.60 -1.10
C LYS A 236 3.95 -34.59 -1.95
N PHE A 237 4.45 -35.82 -2.07
CA PHE A 237 3.74 -36.89 -2.78
C PHE A 237 2.49 -37.30 -2.01
N ASP A 238 2.66 -37.53 -0.70
CA ASP A 238 1.60 -37.67 0.29
C ASP A 238 2.01 -36.96 1.59
N ASN A 239 1.24 -37.13 2.67
CA ASN A 239 1.56 -36.51 3.97
C ASN A 239 2.76 -37.13 4.68
N ALA A 240 3.17 -38.36 4.36
CA ALA A 240 4.33 -39.02 4.98
C ALA A 240 5.62 -38.78 4.16
N MET A 241 5.48 -38.70 2.84
CA MET A 241 6.53 -38.42 1.85
C MET A 241 6.59 -36.92 1.50
N ALA A 242 6.38 -36.05 2.49
CA ALA A 242 6.60 -34.62 2.37
C ALA A 242 8.00 -34.26 2.90
N LEU A 243 8.66 -33.28 2.30
CA LEU A 243 9.94 -32.78 2.80
C LEU A 243 9.82 -32.27 4.24
N SER A 244 8.71 -31.60 4.56
CA SER A 244 8.43 -31.14 5.92
C SER A 244 8.29 -32.30 6.92
N SER A 245 7.67 -33.41 6.52
CA SER A 245 7.55 -34.62 7.35
C SER A 245 8.89 -35.32 7.55
N TRP A 246 9.74 -35.36 6.52
CA TRP A 246 11.10 -35.86 6.67
C TRP A 246 11.92 -35.00 7.64
N LEU A 247 11.82 -33.67 7.54
CA LEU A 247 12.48 -32.75 8.48
C LEU A 247 11.96 -32.94 9.91
N GLU A 248 10.64 -33.10 10.09
CA GLU A 248 10.05 -33.36 11.42
C GLU A 248 10.67 -34.59 12.08
N GLN A 249 10.87 -35.69 11.34
CA GLN A 249 11.50 -36.89 11.88
C GLN A 249 12.91 -36.63 12.40
N GLN A 250 13.67 -35.73 11.75
CA GLN A 250 15.00 -35.34 12.23
C GLN A 250 14.95 -34.51 13.51
N PHE A 251 13.89 -33.74 13.70
CA PHE A 251 13.74 -32.81 14.83
C PHE A 251 12.96 -33.39 16.01
N LYS A 252 12.17 -34.44 15.80
CA LYS A 252 11.39 -35.14 16.82
C LYS A 252 12.20 -35.51 18.09
N PRO A 253 13.46 -36.00 18.03
CA PRO A 253 14.21 -36.31 19.23
C PRO A 253 14.72 -35.06 19.99
N LEU A 254 14.60 -33.85 19.42
CA LEU A 254 15.26 -32.64 19.89
C LEU A 254 14.36 -31.68 20.68
N GLN A 255 13.11 -32.06 20.96
CA GLN A 255 12.13 -31.25 21.71
C GLN A 255 11.96 -29.81 21.20
N VAL A 256 12.06 -29.60 19.88
CA VAL A 256 11.80 -28.30 19.24
C VAL A 256 10.32 -28.12 18.92
N ALA A 257 9.88 -26.86 18.82
CA ALA A 257 8.56 -26.53 18.25
C ALA A 257 8.68 -26.48 16.73
N TYR A 258 8.07 -27.45 16.04
CA TYR A 258 8.07 -27.56 14.59
C TYR A 258 6.64 -27.80 14.08
N GLN A 259 6.28 -27.18 12.94
CA GLN A 259 5.04 -27.48 12.23
C GLN A 259 5.36 -27.79 10.76
N GLN A 260 4.71 -28.81 10.22
CA GLN A 260 4.89 -29.26 8.84
C GLN A 260 4.32 -28.30 7.78
N SER A 261 3.64 -27.22 8.20
CA SER A 261 3.00 -26.27 7.28
C SER A 261 4.03 -25.40 6.58
N GLU A 262 4.23 -25.71 5.30
CA GLU A 262 5.06 -24.95 4.37
C GLU A 262 4.39 -23.61 3.97
N LEU A 263 5.00 -22.92 3.00
CA LEU A 263 4.43 -21.70 2.40
C LEU A 263 3.10 -21.98 1.68
N LEU A 264 2.89 -23.22 1.21
CA LEU A 264 1.64 -23.68 0.60
C LEU A 264 1.03 -24.85 1.40
N PRO A 265 -0.31 -24.88 1.55
CA PRO A 265 -1.29 -23.91 1.08
C PRO A 265 -1.47 -22.71 2.04
N HIS A 266 -1.70 -21.51 1.52
CA HIS A 266 -2.06 -20.34 2.33
C HIS A 266 -2.84 -19.29 1.52
N ALA A 267 -3.87 -18.67 2.10
CA ALA A 267 -4.75 -17.72 1.41
C ALA A 267 -4.01 -16.49 0.84
N ASN A 268 -3.01 -15.98 1.56
CA ASN A 268 -2.17 -14.87 1.08
C ASN A 268 -1.41 -15.17 -0.21
N VAL A 269 -1.16 -16.44 -0.56
CA VAL A 269 -0.51 -16.76 -1.85
C VAL A 269 -1.47 -16.49 -3.01
N LEU A 270 -2.77 -16.76 -2.84
CA LEU A 270 -3.78 -16.36 -3.82
C LEU A 270 -3.87 -14.83 -3.93
N LEU A 271 -3.86 -14.11 -2.80
CA LEU A 271 -3.84 -12.64 -2.81
C LEU A 271 -2.62 -12.09 -3.55
N TRP A 272 -1.43 -12.67 -3.31
CA TRP A 272 -0.21 -12.30 -4.01
C TRP A 272 -0.29 -12.56 -5.53
N LEU A 273 -0.82 -13.71 -5.95
CA LEU A 273 -1.05 -14.01 -7.38
C LEU A 273 -1.98 -12.98 -8.02
N LYS A 274 -3.12 -12.70 -7.37
CA LYS A 274 -4.11 -11.72 -7.86
C LYS A 274 -3.53 -10.31 -7.90
N LYS A 275 -2.76 -9.90 -6.88
CA LYS A 275 -2.06 -8.61 -6.83
C LYS A 275 -1.05 -8.46 -7.98
N THR A 276 -0.29 -9.53 -8.24
CA THR A 276 0.65 -9.60 -9.36
C THR A 276 -0.07 -9.46 -10.71
N ALA A 277 -1.21 -10.13 -10.87
CA ALA A 277 -2.04 -9.99 -12.06
C ALA A 277 -2.65 -8.59 -12.21
N ASN A 278 -3.11 -7.98 -11.12
CA ASN A 278 -3.66 -6.61 -11.11
C ASN A 278 -2.66 -5.56 -11.58
N ARG A 279 -1.34 -5.77 -11.37
CA ARG A 279 -0.29 -4.88 -11.92
C ARG A 279 -0.17 -4.96 -13.43
N SER A 280 -0.59 -6.08 -14.01
CA SER A 280 -0.37 -6.42 -15.42
C SER A 280 -1.56 -6.15 -16.33
N VAL A 281 -2.74 -5.92 -15.76
CA VAL A 281 -3.97 -5.61 -16.50
C VAL A 281 -4.29 -4.13 -16.36
N ALA A 282 -5.10 -3.57 -17.27
CA ALA A 282 -5.75 -2.29 -17.03
C ALA A 282 -6.98 -2.49 -16.12
N ALA A 283 -7.42 -1.45 -15.43
CA ALA A 283 -8.69 -1.45 -14.69
C ALA A 283 -9.82 -0.97 -15.58
N ALA A 284 -10.93 -1.70 -15.61
CA ALA A 284 -12.18 -1.08 -16.04
C ALA A 284 -12.65 -0.05 -14.98
N PRO A 285 -13.43 0.98 -15.35
CA PRO A 285 -13.91 1.98 -14.39
C PRO A 285 -14.63 1.38 -13.17
N GLY A 286 -15.39 0.30 -13.35
CA GLY A 286 -16.09 -0.41 -12.26
C GLY A 286 -15.19 -1.21 -11.32
N GLU A 287 -13.92 -1.43 -11.69
CA GLU A 287 -12.91 -2.11 -10.87
C GLU A 287 -12.07 -1.14 -10.03
N ILE A 288 -12.37 0.16 -10.09
CA ILE A 288 -11.74 1.21 -9.28
C ILE A 288 -12.71 1.63 -8.18
N GLY A 289 -12.29 1.45 -6.93
CA GLY A 289 -13.00 1.91 -5.75
C GLY A 289 -12.24 3.03 -5.04
N VAL A 290 -12.88 3.61 -4.04
CA VAL A 290 -12.33 4.70 -3.25
C VAL A 290 -12.52 4.38 -1.78
N VAL A 291 -11.46 4.49 -0.99
CA VAL A 291 -11.55 4.50 0.47
C VAL A 291 -11.28 5.92 0.94
N ILE A 292 -12.22 6.52 1.68
CA ILE A 292 -12.03 7.84 2.28
C ILE A 292 -11.83 7.67 3.79
N MET A 293 -10.70 8.16 4.28
CA MET A 293 -10.27 8.09 5.69
C MET A 293 -10.31 9.49 6.31
N PRO A 294 -11.45 9.91 6.87
CA PRO A 294 -11.52 11.05 7.78
C PRO A 294 -11.19 10.62 9.21
N HIS A 295 -10.83 11.58 10.07
CA HIS A 295 -10.56 11.32 11.48
C HIS A 295 -11.76 10.66 12.21
N GLY A 296 -12.97 11.14 11.97
CA GLY A 296 -14.17 10.72 12.71
C GLY A 296 -14.29 11.39 14.07
N SER A 297 -15.53 11.65 14.51
CA SER A 297 -15.80 12.22 15.83
C SER A 297 -17.23 11.87 16.25
N THR A 298 -17.94 12.81 16.87
CA THR A 298 -19.36 12.70 17.22
C THR A 298 -20.23 12.53 15.96
N GLN A 299 -21.44 11.99 16.13
CA GLN A 299 -22.34 11.76 14.99
C GLN A 299 -22.62 13.02 14.16
N PRO A 300 -22.87 14.22 14.73
CA PRO A 300 -23.05 15.43 13.92
C PRO A 300 -21.84 15.79 13.06
N TRP A 301 -20.63 15.46 13.52
CA TRP A 301 -19.40 15.64 12.74
C TRP A 301 -19.35 14.66 11.58
N ASN A 302 -19.64 13.38 11.85
CA ASN A 302 -19.65 12.33 10.84
C ASN A 302 -20.72 12.63 9.77
N ASP A 303 -21.94 13.01 10.16
CA ASP A 303 -23.03 13.40 9.26
C ASP A 303 -22.66 14.58 8.36
N ALA A 304 -21.90 15.56 8.86
CA ALA A 304 -21.44 16.69 8.06
C ALA A 304 -20.44 16.26 6.98
N VAL A 305 -19.49 15.40 7.35
CA VAL A 305 -18.51 14.82 6.41
C VAL A 305 -19.21 13.95 5.37
N GLU A 306 -20.12 13.07 5.79
CA GLU A 306 -20.85 12.18 4.88
C GLU A 306 -21.71 12.95 3.87
N ARG A 307 -22.36 14.05 4.29
CA ARG A 307 -23.11 14.92 3.37
C ARG A 307 -22.24 15.51 2.26
N THR A 308 -20.96 15.77 2.53
CA THR A 308 -20.01 16.30 1.52
C THR A 308 -19.60 15.23 0.51
N ILE A 309 -19.57 13.97 0.95
CA ILE A 309 -19.20 12.81 0.13
C ILE A 309 -20.40 12.25 -0.64
N ALA A 310 -21.62 12.39 -0.11
CA ALA A 310 -22.83 11.80 -0.68
C ALA A 310 -23.01 12.01 -2.20
N PRO A 311 -22.75 13.20 -2.78
CA PRO A 311 -22.85 13.39 -4.23
C PRO A 311 -21.92 12.49 -5.07
N LEU A 312 -20.78 12.08 -4.50
CA LEU A 312 -19.77 11.27 -5.18
C LEU A 312 -20.12 9.78 -5.21
N LYS A 313 -20.97 9.30 -4.29
CA LYS A 313 -21.37 7.89 -4.20
C LYS A 313 -22.16 7.42 -5.44
N ALA A 314 -22.74 8.35 -6.20
CA ALA A 314 -23.40 8.02 -7.47
C ALA A 314 -22.41 7.69 -8.60
N LYS A 315 -21.15 8.13 -8.50
CA LYS A 315 -20.11 7.96 -9.53
C LYS A 315 -19.03 6.95 -9.13
N HIS A 316 -18.79 6.79 -7.84
CA HIS A 316 -17.70 5.98 -7.32
C HIS A 316 -18.19 5.01 -6.24
N ARG A 317 -17.61 3.82 -6.21
CA ARG A 317 -17.76 2.88 -5.10
C ARG A 317 -16.90 3.38 -3.94
N ILE A 318 -17.54 4.02 -2.97
CA ILE A 318 -16.85 4.67 -1.84
C ILE A 318 -17.13 3.89 -0.56
N GLU A 319 -16.07 3.51 0.13
CA GLU A 319 -16.10 3.01 1.49
C GLU A 319 -15.43 4.00 2.44
N MET A 320 -15.96 4.08 3.66
CA MET A 320 -15.40 4.93 4.72
C MET A 320 -14.49 4.11 5.63
N ALA A 321 -13.37 4.70 6.04
CA ALA A 321 -12.48 4.17 7.05
C ALA A 321 -12.22 5.25 8.11
N TYR A 322 -13.13 5.45 9.05
CA TYR A 322 -12.96 6.48 10.08
C TYR A 322 -11.82 6.12 11.04
N GLY A 323 -10.97 7.09 11.33
CA GLY A 323 -9.95 6.95 12.38
C GLY A 323 -8.55 7.35 11.94
N MET A 324 -7.59 7.17 12.85
CA MET A 324 -6.19 7.59 12.71
C MET A 324 -5.31 6.51 12.10
N GLY A 325 -5.78 5.87 11.02
CA GLY A 325 -5.05 4.76 10.39
C GLY A 325 -5.15 3.44 11.15
N ASP A 326 -6.35 3.06 11.62
CA ASP A 326 -6.57 1.73 12.19
C ASP A 326 -6.54 0.64 11.09
N PRO A 327 -5.68 -0.38 11.18
CA PRO A 327 -5.52 -1.36 10.13
C PRO A 327 -6.75 -2.27 9.94
N TRP A 328 -7.55 -2.50 10.98
CA TRP A 328 -8.75 -3.33 10.91
C TRP A 328 -9.88 -2.60 10.20
N ILE A 329 -10.11 -1.33 10.54
CA ILE A 329 -11.11 -0.50 9.86
C ILE A 329 -10.74 -0.33 8.38
N ILE A 330 -9.46 -0.13 8.08
CA ILE A 330 -8.97 -0.05 6.69
C ILE A 330 -9.16 -1.41 5.98
N GLN A 331 -8.80 -2.52 6.61
CA GLN A 331 -9.00 -3.87 6.06
C GLN A 331 -10.47 -4.11 5.72
N ASP A 332 -11.41 -3.75 6.61
CA ASP A 332 -12.83 -3.96 6.39
C ASP A 332 -13.36 -3.14 5.21
N ALA A 333 -12.95 -1.88 5.09
CA ALA A 333 -13.31 -1.02 3.96
C ALA A 333 -12.78 -1.59 2.63
N VAL A 334 -11.51 -2.02 2.61
CA VAL A 334 -10.89 -2.65 1.43
C VAL A 334 -11.59 -3.96 1.06
N THR A 335 -11.88 -4.81 2.05
CA THR A 335 -12.55 -6.10 1.85
C THR A 335 -13.93 -5.91 1.22
N ARG A 336 -14.73 -4.93 1.67
CA ARG A 336 -16.04 -4.63 1.07
C ARG A 336 -15.94 -4.18 -0.38
N LEU A 337 -14.90 -3.43 -0.75
CA LEU A 337 -14.66 -3.06 -2.14
C LEU A 337 -14.22 -4.28 -2.98
N GLU A 338 -13.30 -5.10 -2.47
CA GLU A 338 -12.83 -6.31 -3.17
C GLU A 338 -13.98 -7.30 -3.41
N GLN A 339 -14.92 -7.45 -2.46
CA GLN A 339 -16.13 -8.26 -2.61
C GLN A 339 -17.06 -7.75 -3.74
N GLN A 340 -16.97 -6.47 -4.10
CA GLN A 340 -17.68 -5.89 -5.24
C GLN A 340 -16.92 -6.05 -6.56
N GLY A 341 -15.73 -6.66 -6.55
CA GLY A 341 -14.87 -6.83 -7.73
C GLY A 341 -13.92 -5.64 -7.97
N VAL A 342 -13.74 -4.76 -6.97
CA VAL A 342 -12.72 -3.71 -7.05
C VAL A 342 -11.34 -4.33 -6.97
N LYS A 343 -10.46 -3.93 -7.90
CA LYS A 343 -9.06 -4.36 -7.98
C LYS A 343 -8.08 -3.24 -7.70
N ARG A 344 -8.56 -1.99 -7.68
CA ARG A 344 -7.73 -0.80 -7.46
C ARG A 344 -8.45 0.20 -6.60
N ILE A 345 -7.74 0.79 -5.67
CA ILE A 345 -8.33 1.65 -4.65
C ILE A 345 -7.58 2.97 -4.61
N VAL A 346 -8.33 4.05 -4.80
CA VAL A 346 -7.86 5.38 -4.44
C VAL A 346 -8.08 5.57 -2.94
N PHE A 347 -7.01 5.68 -2.17
CA PHE A 347 -7.08 5.88 -0.73
C PHE A 347 -6.91 7.37 -0.39
N VAL A 348 -7.95 7.97 0.16
CA VAL A 348 -8.01 9.41 0.43
C VAL A 348 -7.85 9.66 1.92
N ARG A 349 -6.77 10.35 2.31
CA ARG A 349 -6.62 10.89 3.67
C ARG A 349 -7.33 12.23 3.73
N MET A 350 -8.52 12.25 4.32
CA MET A 350 -9.30 13.48 4.50
C MET A 350 -8.80 14.26 5.73
N TYR A 351 -7.53 14.64 5.68
CA TYR A 351 -6.78 15.38 6.69
C TYR A 351 -6.26 16.70 6.13
N ALA A 352 -5.92 17.63 7.02
CA ALA A 352 -5.55 19.00 6.67
C ALA A 352 -4.38 19.07 5.69
N LEU A 353 -3.29 18.34 5.95
CA LEU A 353 -2.08 18.33 5.12
C LEU A 353 -1.83 16.95 4.51
N GLU A 354 -1.20 16.89 3.34
CA GLU A 354 -0.90 15.65 2.61
C GLU A 354 -0.05 14.68 3.45
N SER A 355 0.87 15.22 4.25
CA SER A 355 1.76 14.42 5.10
C SER A 355 1.04 13.76 6.28
N HIS A 356 -0.13 14.27 6.69
CA HIS A 356 -0.83 13.74 7.87
C HIS A 356 -1.28 12.30 7.61
N MET A 357 -0.90 11.40 8.52
CA MET A 357 -1.15 9.95 8.46
C MET A 357 -0.55 9.23 7.25
N LYS A 358 0.21 9.92 6.37
CA LYS A 358 0.75 9.31 5.15
C LYS A 358 1.76 8.20 5.44
N PRO A 359 2.81 8.38 6.27
CA PRO A 359 3.77 7.30 6.55
C PRO A 359 3.11 6.06 7.17
N LEU A 360 2.16 6.28 8.08
CA LEU A 360 1.39 5.23 8.74
C LEU A 360 0.52 4.45 7.75
N THR A 361 -0.31 5.16 6.98
CA THR A 361 -1.23 4.51 6.03
C THR A 361 -0.51 3.89 4.84
N ASP A 362 0.57 4.49 4.33
CA ASP A 362 1.37 3.89 3.26
C ASP A 362 2.00 2.57 3.74
N TYR A 363 2.45 2.49 4.98
CA TYR A 363 2.90 1.23 5.56
C TYR A 363 1.75 0.22 5.66
N ILE A 364 0.61 0.58 6.26
CA ILE A 364 -0.56 -0.31 6.42
C ILE A 364 -1.05 -0.86 5.07
N LEU A 365 -1.08 -0.02 4.02
CA LEU A 365 -1.51 -0.40 2.67
C LEU A 365 -0.46 -1.21 1.88
N GLY A 366 0.74 -1.42 2.45
CA GLY A 366 1.82 -2.13 1.76
C GLY A 366 2.52 -1.33 0.66
N LEU A 367 2.42 0.00 0.71
CA LEU A 367 3.13 0.94 -0.18
C LEU A 367 4.51 1.31 0.35
N SER A 368 4.76 1.10 1.64
CA SER A 368 6.06 1.26 2.30
C SER A 368 6.43 -0.02 3.05
N ASP A 369 7.70 -0.42 2.98
CA ASP A 369 8.28 -1.49 3.80
C ASP A 369 8.82 -0.99 5.14
N ARG A 370 8.96 0.33 5.29
CA ARG A 370 9.41 1.00 6.51
C ARG A 370 8.22 1.22 7.43
N PRO A 371 8.21 0.63 8.64
CA PRO A 371 7.23 1.00 9.65
C PRO A 371 7.39 2.50 9.98
N PRO A 372 6.29 3.19 10.32
CA PRO A 372 6.38 4.59 10.73
C PRO A 372 7.26 4.69 11.97
N SER A 373 8.28 5.55 11.92
CA SER A 373 9.02 5.93 13.12
C SER A 373 8.12 6.84 13.97
N ASP A 374 7.73 6.37 15.14
CA ASP A 374 7.63 7.10 16.41
C ASP A 374 8.03 8.58 16.26
N GLY A 375 7.04 9.44 15.94
CA GLY A 375 7.25 10.89 15.76
C GLY A 375 6.27 11.64 14.86
N GLN A 376 5.43 10.98 14.04
CA GLN A 376 4.44 11.66 13.18
C GLN A 376 3.00 11.13 13.31
N GLY A 377 2.78 10.15 14.20
CA GLY A 377 1.45 9.71 14.64
C GLY A 377 1.35 9.94 16.13
N HIS A 378 0.25 10.52 16.58
CA HIS A 378 -0.05 10.64 18.01
C HIS A 378 -0.01 9.25 18.66
N GLY A 379 0.96 9.01 19.54
CA GLY A 379 0.86 7.98 20.57
C GLY A 379 1.37 6.57 20.26
N PHE A 380 2.37 6.40 19.39
CA PHE A 380 3.13 5.14 19.38
C PHE A 380 4.42 5.32 20.18
N ASP A 381 4.45 4.77 21.39
CA ASP A 381 5.66 4.61 22.19
C ASP A 381 6.76 3.94 21.35
N HIS A 382 8.01 4.34 21.56
CA HIS A 382 9.22 3.84 20.87
C HIS A 382 9.42 2.30 20.97
N GLU A 383 8.57 1.60 21.73
CA GLU A 383 8.56 0.14 21.90
C GLU A 383 7.38 -0.58 21.25
N ALA A 384 6.42 0.14 20.64
CA ALA A 384 5.21 -0.44 20.10
C ALA A 384 5.46 -1.27 18.83
N VAL A 385 4.82 -2.45 18.76
CA VAL A 385 4.78 -3.26 17.54
C VAL A 385 4.10 -2.43 16.44
N PRO A 386 4.69 -2.34 15.23
CA PRO A 386 4.09 -1.57 14.15
C PRO A 386 2.71 -2.16 13.77
N PRO A 387 1.79 -1.34 13.23
CA PRO A 387 0.47 -1.83 12.86
C PRO A 387 0.54 -2.92 11.78
N HIS A 388 -0.46 -3.78 11.72
CA HIS A 388 -0.51 -4.79 10.68
C HIS A 388 -0.72 -4.17 9.30
N GLN A 389 0.00 -4.68 8.29
CA GLN A 389 -0.34 -4.39 6.90
C GLN A 389 -1.57 -5.18 6.49
N ILE A 390 -2.45 -4.58 5.70
CA ILE A 390 -3.66 -5.25 5.25
C ILE A 390 -3.36 -6.39 4.27
N ARG A 391 -4.22 -7.39 4.26
CA ARG A 391 -4.22 -8.51 3.31
C ARG A 391 -5.15 -8.13 2.15
N SER A 392 -4.56 -7.74 1.03
CA SER A 392 -5.32 -7.29 -0.13
C SER A 392 -4.58 -7.61 -1.44
N ALA A 393 -5.37 -7.94 -2.46
CA ALA A 393 -4.89 -8.05 -3.83
C ALA A 393 -4.99 -6.72 -4.61
N ALA A 394 -5.62 -5.71 -4.02
CA ALA A 394 -5.81 -4.42 -4.65
C ALA A 394 -4.50 -3.64 -4.80
N LEU A 395 -4.46 -2.78 -5.81
CA LEU A 395 -3.40 -1.78 -5.96
C LEU A 395 -3.89 -0.43 -5.44
N PHE A 396 -3.02 0.28 -4.74
CA PHE A 396 -3.36 1.54 -4.10
C PHE A 396 -2.66 2.71 -4.77
N SER A 397 -3.36 3.82 -4.86
CA SER A 397 -2.75 5.15 -5.01
C SER A 397 -3.46 6.10 -4.07
N THR A 398 -2.72 7.08 -3.56
CA THR A 398 -3.16 7.79 -2.35
C THR A 398 -2.98 9.29 -2.50
N PHE A 399 -3.90 10.07 -1.93
CA PHE A 399 -3.77 11.53 -1.82
C PHE A 399 -4.39 12.04 -0.50
N GLY A 400 -4.12 13.28 -0.15
CA GLY A 400 -4.65 13.93 1.05
C GLY A 400 -4.42 15.43 1.02
N GLY A 401 -4.57 16.09 2.17
CA GLY A 401 -4.23 17.50 2.30
C GLY A 401 -5.31 18.45 1.79
N TYR A 402 -6.49 18.43 2.40
CA TYR A 402 -7.57 19.30 1.93
C TYR A 402 -7.22 20.78 2.07
N GLU A 403 -6.40 21.22 3.04
CA GLU A 403 -6.00 22.64 3.22
C GLU A 403 -4.98 23.13 2.19
N GLU A 404 -4.29 22.21 1.51
CA GLU A 404 -3.33 22.53 0.45
C GLU A 404 -4.04 22.75 -0.90
N TYR A 405 -5.32 22.38 -0.99
CA TYR A 405 -6.14 22.66 -2.16
C TYR A 405 -6.44 24.16 -2.27
N ALA A 406 -6.11 24.76 -3.42
CA ALA A 406 -6.26 26.19 -3.64
C ALA A 406 -7.71 26.68 -3.43
N GLY A 407 -8.72 25.84 -3.67
CA GLY A 407 -10.12 26.18 -3.46
C GLY A 407 -10.49 26.47 -1.99
N ILE A 408 -9.69 26.07 -1.01
CA ILE A 408 -9.98 26.33 0.42
C ILE A 408 -10.05 27.81 0.74
N SER A 409 -9.31 28.67 0.02
CA SER A 409 -9.45 30.12 0.20
C SER A 409 -10.88 30.60 -0.08
N GLN A 410 -11.60 29.97 -1.01
CA GLN A 410 -13.01 30.26 -1.26
C GLN A 410 -13.86 29.90 -0.03
N VAL A 411 -13.66 28.71 0.54
CA VAL A 411 -14.40 28.27 1.74
C VAL A 411 -14.18 29.25 2.89
N MET A 412 -12.92 29.62 3.14
CA MET A 412 -12.58 30.55 4.20
C MET A 412 -13.19 31.92 3.99
N CYS A 413 -13.12 32.46 2.78
CA CYS A 413 -13.74 33.74 2.47
C CYS A 413 -15.27 33.69 2.70
N ASP A 414 -15.94 32.62 2.27
CA ASP A 414 -17.37 32.45 2.50
C ASP A 414 -17.69 32.36 4.00
N ARG A 415 -16.90 31.62 4.80
CA ARG A 415 -17.07 31.55 6.28
C ARG A 415 -16.85 32.89 6.98
N MET A 416 -15.89 33.68 6.51
CA MET A 416 -15.65 35.04 7.02
C MET A 416 -16.86 35.94 6.75
N MET A 417 -17.37 35.93 5.52
CA MET A 417 -18.49 36.77 5.10
C MET A 417 -19.82 36.40 5.78
N GLU A 418 -20.02 35.14 6.16
CA GLU A 418 -21.23 34.70 6.90
C GLU A 418 -21.43 35.39 8.26
N VAL A 419 -20.36 35.86 8.89
CA VAL A 419 -20.39 36.47 10.24
C VAL A 419 -19.94 37.93 10.26
N SER A 420 -19.38 38.41 9.14
CA SER A 420 -18.94 39.79 8.94
C SER A 420 -20.10 40.77 8.89
N LYS A 421 -19.87 41.98 9.41
CA LYS A 421 -20.82 43.11 9.36
C LYS A 421 -20.19 44.32 8.65
N ASP A 422 -18.93 44.61 8.94
CA ASP A 422 -18.15 45.68 8.30
C ASP A 422 -16.68 45.22 8.15
N PRO A 423 -16.32 44.55 7.03
CA PRO A 423 -14.99 43.96 6.86
C PRO A 423 -13.84 44.93 7.15
N GLY A 424 -13.98 46.20 6.77
CA GLY A 424 -12.95 47.22 6.95
C GLY A 424 -12.60 47.52 8.42
N LYS A 425 -13.44 47.08 9.36
CA LYS A 425 -13.25 47.25 10.81
C LYS A 425 -13.06 45.91 11.54
N GLU A 426 -12.86 44.83 10.80
CA GLU A 426 -12.85 43.48 11.33
C GLU A 426 -11.48 42.81 11.11
N THR A 427 -10.98 42.18 12.17
CA THR A 427 -9.79 41.32 12.12
C THR A 427 -10.24 39.87 12.18
N VAL A 428 -9.75 39.05 11.25
CA VAL A 428 -10.06 37.62 11.17
C VAL A 428 -8.86 36.80 11.66
N ILE A 429 -9.12 35.82 12.52
CA ILE A 429 -8.16 34.80 12.93
C ILE A 429 -8.66 33.45 12.40
N LEU A 430 -7.93 32.88 11.43
CA LEU A 430 -8.12 31.50 11.00
C LEU A 430 -7.42 30.61 12.03
N LEU A 431 -8.20 29.85 12.81
CA LEU A 431 -7.69 29.10 13.95
C LEU A 431 -7.72 27.60 13.66
N ALA A 432 -6.54 26.98 13.60
CA ALA A 432 -6.36 25.56 13.32
C ALA A 432 -6.07 24.73 14.58
N HIS A 433 -6.17 23.41 14.43
CA HIS A 433 -5.81 22.44 15.47
C HIS A 433 -4.33 22.53 15.85
N GLY A 434 -3.45 22.62 14.86
CA GLY A 434 -1.99 22.66 15.05
C GLY A 434 -1.35 21.28 15.15
N GLU A 435 -0.02 21.30 15.20
CA GLU A 435 0.85 20.11 15.14
C GLU A 435 1.72 19.96 16.39
N GLY A 436 2.30 18.76 16.55
CA GLY A 436 3.09 18.42 17.73
C GLY A 436 4.51 18.91 17.70
N THR A 437 5.12 18.88 16.52
CA THR A 437 6.48 19.36 16.28
C THR A 437 6.44 20.84 15.88
N ASP A 438 7.50 21.57 16.19
CA ASP A 438 7.59 22.99 15.84
C ASP A 438 7.73 23.15 14.32
N GLU A 439 8.46 22.25 13.68
CA GLU A 439 8.59 22.17 12.22
C GLU A 439 7.24 21.87 11.56
N GLY A 440 6.49 20.89 12.08
CA GLY A 440 5.16 20.53 11.56
C GLY A 440 4.18 21.70 11.70
N ASN A 441 4.15 22.35 12.86
CA ASN A 441 3.26 23.47 13.11
C ASN A 441 3.62 24.69 12.25
N SER A 442 4.92 24.95 12.05
CA SER A 442 5.38 26.03 11.18
C SER A 442 5.00 25.80 9.71
N LYS A 443 5.08 24.55 9.23
CA LYS A 443 4.61 24.18 7.89
C LYS A 443 3.11 24.39 7.73
N TRP A 444 2.31 23.99 8.71
CA TRP A 444 0.86 24.21 8.66
C TRP A 444 0.53 25.71 8.62
N LEU A 445 1.14 26.52 9.49
CA LEU A 445 0.95 27.96 9.48
C LEU A 445 1.38 28.60 8.15
N ALA A 446 2.45 28.12 7.51
CA ALA A 446 2.86 28.59 6.20
C ALA A 446 1.81 28.31 5.11
N ILE A 447 1.17 27.13 5.13
CA ILE A 447 0.06 26.78 4.22
C ILE A 447 -1.14 27.70 4.46
N MET A 448 -1.50 27.91 5.73
CA MET A 448 -2.57 28.84 6.09
C MET A 448 -2.29 30.27 5.63
N ASN A 449 -1.05 30.75 5.79
CA ASN A 449 -0.64 32.07 5.29
C ASN A 449 -0.69 32.14 3.76
N GLY A 450 -0.30 31.08 3.05
CA GLY A 450 -0.48 30.98 1.59
C GLY A 450 -1.96 31.06 1.18
N ASN A 451 -2.86 30.44 1.95
CA ASN A 451 -4.30 30.57 1.76
C ASN A 451 -4.80 31.99 2.05
N ILE A 452 -4.28 32.68 3.07
CA ILE A 452 -4.59 34.09 3.35
C ILE A 452 -4.23 34.98 2.15
N GLU A 453 -3.07 34.76 1.53
CA GLU A 453 -2.67 35.52 0.33
C GLU A 453 -3.59 35.25 -0.87
N ARG A 454 -4.21 34.07 -0.96
CA ARG A 454 -5.26 33.80 -1.96
C ARG A 454 -6.58 34.46 -1.59
N ILE A 455 -6.97 34.43 -0.31
CA ILE A 455 -8.20 35.09 0.19
C ILE A 455 -8.17 36.58 -0.10
N LYS A 456 -7.02 37.25 0.09
CA LYS A 456 -6.85 38.69 -0.19
C LYS A 456 -7.01 39.06 -1.66
N LYS A 457 -6.98 38.08 -2.59
CA LYS A 457 -7.27 38.31 -4.02
C LYS A 457 -8.77 38.29 -4.32
N ASP A 458 -9.60 37.75 -3.44
CA ASP A 458 -11.06 37.83 -3.57
C ASP A 458 -11.54 39.23 -3.11
N PRO A 459 -12.18 40.03 -3.98
CA PRO A 459 -12.60 41.39 -3.63
C PRO A 459 -13.54 41.47 -2.43
N ARG A 460 -14.30 40.41 -2.14
CA ARG A 460 -15.18 40.36 -0.96
C ARG A 460 -14.37 40.36 0.32
N CYS A 461 -13.27 39.61 0.34
CA CYS A 461 -12.44 39.38 1.51
C CYS A 461 -11.16 40.24 1.56
N ALA A 462 -10.79 40.89 0.47
CA ALA A 462 -9.72 41.90 0.45
C ALA A 462 -10.02 43.11 1.35
N ARG A 463 -11.30 43.31 1.70
CA ARG A 463 -11.79 44.42 2.53
C ARG A 463 -11.56 44.21 4.03
N PHE A 464 -11.21 43.01 4.48
CA PHE A 464 -10.92 42.77 5.89
C PHE A 464 -9.68 43.57 6.33
N LYS A 465 -9.75 44.19 7.51
CA LYS A 465 -8.64 44.99 8.04
C LYS A 465 -7.35 44.15 8.14
N THR A 466 -7.48 42.97 8.73
CA THR A 466 -6.38 42.02 8.93
C THR A 466 -6.92 40.60 8.87
N ILE A 467 -6.13 39.67 8.32
CA ILE A 467 -6.39 38.22 8.39
C ILE A 467 -5.12 37.55 8.90
N ARG A 468 -5.22 36.76 9.97
CA ARG A 468 -4.11 36.05 10.62
C ARG A 468 -4.34 34.55 10.66
N ALA A 469 -3.26 33.78 10.57
CA ALA A 469 -3.25 32.35 10.84
C ALA A 469 -2.76 32.10 12.27
N ALA A 470 -3.43 31.19 12.98
CA ALA A 470 -2.97 30.71 14.28
C ALA A 470 -3.36 29.25 14.50
N ALA A 471 -2.72 28.58 15.44
CA ALA A 471 -3.00 27.20 15.80
C ALA A 471 -2.91 27.01 17.32
N VAL A 472 -3.81 26.21 17.89
CA VAL A 472 -3.85 25.98 19.36
C VAL A 472 -3.02 24.80 19.84
N ARG A 473 -2.50 23.98 18.91
CA ARG A 473 -1.73 22.75 19.18
C ARG A 473 -2.45 21.85 20.19
N GLU A 474 -3.71 21.55 19.87
CA GLU A 474 -4.76 21.06 20.78
C GLU A 474 -4.39 19.81 21.59
N ASP A 475 -3.58 18.91 21.05
CA ASP A 475 -3.29 17.62 21.71
C ASP A 475 -2.03 17.61 22.58
N TRP A 476 -1.21 18.67 22.55
CA TRP A 476 0.10 18.69 23.21
C TRP A 476 0.08 19.65 24.39
N PRO A 477 -0.13 19.19 25.65
CA PRO A 477 -0.43 20.08 26.78
C PRO A 477 0.54 21.25 26.97
N ASP A 478 1.85 20.99 26.88
CA ASP A 478 2.87 22.01 27.08
C ASP A 478 2.88 23.05 25.95
N LYS A 479 2.80 22.59 24.69
CA LYS A 479 2.74 23.45 23.51
C LYS A 479 1.42 24.20 23.42
N ARG A 480 0.31 23.53 23.78
CA ARG A 480 -1.05 24.06 23.80
C ARG A 480 -1.17 25.25 24.72
N LYS A 481 -0.60 25.17 25.92
CA LYS A 481 -0.67 26.27 26.90
C LYS A 481 -0.10 27.56 26.30
N ALA A 482 1.11 27.50 25.74
CA ALA A 482 1.76 28.64 25.12
C ALA A 482 0.98 29.14 23.88
N ALA A 483 0.57 28.23 22.99
CA ALA A 483 -0.15 28.57 21.77
C ALA A 483 -1.52 29.20 22.05
N VAL A 484 -2.27 28.70 23.04
CA VAL A 484 -3.54 29.30 23.45
C VAL A 484 -3.32 30.69 24.04
N GLU A 485 -2.30 30.89 24.87
CA GLU A 485 -1.99 32.22 25.42
C GLU A 485 -1.67 33.24 24.32
N GLU A 486 -0.88 32.83 23.31
CA GLU A 486 -0.58 33.67 22.14
C GLU A 486 -1.84 34.05 21.36
N VAL A 487 -2.75 33.10 21.12
CA VAL A 487 -4.04 33.37 20.46
C VAL A 487 -4.92 34.31 21.29
N ARG A 488 -4.94 34.13 22.62
CA ARG A 488 -5.70 35.01 23.53
C ARG A 488 -5.18 36.43 23.47
N HIS A 489 -3.86 36.61 23.58
CA HIS A 489 -3.20 37.91 23.45
C HIS A 489 -3.49 38.55 22.08
N MET A 490 -3.46 37.77 20.99
CA MET A 490 -3.81 38.26 19.65
C MET A 490 -5.24 38.81 19.57
N ILE A 491 -6.21 38.11 20.16
CA ILE A 491 -7.62 38.55 20.20
C ILE A 491 -7.76 39.83 21.03
N GLU A 492 -7.10 39.92 22.19
CA GLU A 492 -7.18 41.10 23.06
C GLU A 492 -6.56 42.34 22.40
N GLU A 493 -5.38 42.20 21.80
CA GLU A 493 -4.69 43.30 21.12
C GLU A 493 -5.44 43.78 19.88
N ASP A 494 -5.85 42.87 18.99
CA ASP A 494 -6.61 43.26 17.80
C ASP A 494 -8.00 43.79 18.18
N GLY A 495 -8.58 43.30 19.29
CA GLY A 495 -9.86 43.73 19.86
C GLY A 495 -9.90 45.19 20.33
N LYS A 496 -8.75 45.81 20.63
CA LYS A 496 -8.69 47.23 21.02
C LYS A 496 -9.17 48.17 19.92
N ASN A 497 -8.96 47.80 18.65
CA ASN A 497 -9.18 48.67 17.49
C ASN A 497 -9.95 47.98 16.34
N SER A 498 -10.51 46.79 16.56
CA SER A 498 -11.30 46.06 15.56
C SER A 498 -12.22 45.04 16.21
N ARG A 499 -13.32 44.69 15.52
CA ARG A 499 -14.12 43.52 15.89
C ARG A 499 -13.35 42.26 15.47
N VAL A 500 -13.09 41.36 16.41
CA VAL A 500 -12.35 40.12 16.14
C VAL A 500 -13.31 38.99 15.79
N ILE A 501 -13.02 38.32 14.68
CA ILE A 501 -13.76 37.15 14.20
C ILE A 501 -12.81 35.96 14.14
N VAL A 502 -13.15 34.89 14.83
CA VAL A 502 -12.45 33.61 14.76
C VAL A 502 -13.17 32.69 13.79
N ILE A 503 -12.45 32.15 12.82
CA ILE A 503 -12.97 31.15 11.87
C ILE A 503 -12.28 29.83 12.17
N ALA A 504 -13.07 28.78 12.45
CA ALA A 504 -12.53 27.46 12.69
C ALA A 504 -11.92 26.88 11.39
N ASN A 505 -10.58 26.83 11.32
CA ASN A 505 -9.85 26.13 10.27
C ASN A 505 -9.69 24.65 10.61
N ARG A 506 -10.81 23.94 10.53
CA ARG A 506 -10.91 22.50 10.77
C ARG A 506 -11.92 21.91 9.81
N LEU A 507 -11.87 20.60 9.60
CA LEU A 507 -12.82 19.94 8.71
C LEU A 507 -14.28 20.27 9.09
N TYR A 508 -14.67 20.11 10.36
CA TYR A 508 -15.99 20.49 10.88
C TYR A 508 -15.91 20.89 12.36
N GLY A 509 -16.77 21.83 12.76
CA GLY A 509 -16.86 22.29 14.15
C GLY A 509 -15.72 23.20 14.58
N SER A 510 -15.85 23.81 15.76
CA SER A 510 -14.78 24.59 16.40
C SER A 510 -13.97 23.80 17.43
N GLY A 511 -14.38 22.57 17.77
CA GLY A 511 -13.78 21.85 18.91
C GLY A 511 -13.75 22.67 20.19
N PRO A 512 -12.62 22.69 20.93
CA PRO A 512 -12.54 23.32 22.25
C PRO A 512 -12.36 24.85 22.22
N TYR A 513 -12.41 25.51 21.05
CA TYR A 513 -12.07 26.94 20.93
C TYR A 513 -12.89 27.83 21.87
N ARG A 514 -14.21 27.59 22.00
CA ARG A 514 -15.06 28.36 22.95
C ARG A 514 -14.58 28.25 24.40
N LYS A 515 -14.10 27.07 24.80
CA LYS A 515 -13.57 26.83 26.14
C LYS A 515 -12.21 27.50 26.32
N MET A 516 -11.32 27.37 25.33
CA MET A 516 -9.97 27.94 25.37
C MET A 516 -9.97 29.48 25.36
N LEU A 517 -10.90 30.09 24.64
CA LEU A 517 -11.01 31.53 24.45
C LEU A 517 -12.07 32.16 25.35
N LYS A 518 -12.50 31.47 26.41
CA LYS A 518 -13.49 31.97 27.36
C LYS A 518 -13.03 33.30 27.96
N GLY A 519 -13.97 34.23 28.11
CA GLY A 519 -13.75 35.56 28.70
C GLY A 519 -13.31 36.64 27.71
N LEU A 520 -13.05 36.30 26.45
CA LEU A 520 -12.66 37.25 25.41
C LEU A 520 -13.87 37.74 24.61
N GLN A 521 -13.75 38.95 24.03
CA GLN A 521 -14.74 39.53 23.12
C GLN A 521 -14.38 39.17 21.66
N TYR A 522 -15.12 38.24 21.07
CA TYR A 522 -14.95 37.82 19.67
C TYR A 522 -16.21 37.13 19.16
N ASP A 523 -16.37 37.07 17.84
CA ASP A 523 -17.36 36.22 17.17
C ASP A 523 -16.71 34.95 16.62
N LEU A 524 -17.44 33.83 16.61
CA LEU A 524 -16.92 32.53 16.15
C LEU A 524 -17.79 31.94 15.04
N ASN A 525 -17.19 31.63 13.89
CA ASN A 525 -17.78 30.71 12.92
C ASN A 525 -17.28 29.28 13.17
N GLU A 526 -18.20 28.40 13.57
CA GLU A 526 -17.89 27.01 13.92
C GLU A 526 -18.24 25.99 12.82
N LYS A 527 -18.62 26.43 11.61
CA LYS A 527 -19.03 25.51 10.54
C LYS A 527 -17.88 24.69 9.95
N GLY A 528 -16.63 25.14 10.14
CA GLY A 528 -15.45 24.52 9.57
C GLY A 528 -15.45 24.55 8.04
N LEU A 529 -14.73 23.58 7.46
CA LEU A 529 -14.44 23.49 6.02
C LEU A 529 -15.40 22.63 5.21
N VAL A 530 -16.35 21.93 5.84
CA VAL A 530 -17.40 21.16 5.16
C VAL A 530 -18.18 22.06 4.20
N HIS A 531 -17.88 21.97 2.91
CA HIS A 531 -18.36 22.88 1.86
C HIS A 531 -18.32 22.17 0.49
N PRO A 532 -19.16 22.53 -0.51
CA PRO A 532 -19.10 21.93 -1.85
C PRO A 532 -17.72 21.99 -2.54
N VAL A 533 -16.85 22.92 -2.13
CA VAL A 533 -15.45 22.95 -2.57
C VAL A 533 -14.70 21.67 -2.17
N ILE A 534 -14.96 21.11 -0.99
CA ILE A 534 -14.35 19.84 -0.54
C ILE A 534 -14.85 18.68 -1.39
N THR A 535 -16.13 18.68 -1.80
CA THR A 535 -16.65 17.70 -2.76
C THR A 535 -15.89 17.78 -4.09
N ARG A 536 -15.60 19.00 -4.59
CA ARG A 536 -14.80 19.18 -5.81
C ARG A 536 -13.35 18.73 -5.64
N TRP A 537 -12.72 19.04 -4.50
CA TRP A 537 -11.37 18.55 -4.18
C TRP A 537 -11.29 17.02 -4.22
N LEU A 538 -12.28 16.34 -3.61
CA LEU A 538 -12.40 14.89 -3.66
C LEU A 538 -12.58 14.39 -5.10
N GLU A 539 -13.50 14.98 -5.87
CA GLU A 539 -13.77 14.58 -7.25
C GLU A 539 -12.54 14.74 -8.16
N GLU A 540 -11.85 15.87 -8.08
CA GLU A 540 -10.62 16.17 -8.84
C GLU A 540 -9.49 15.21 -8.45
N GLY A 541 -9.25 15.02 -7.14
CA GLY A 541 -8.21 14.12 -6.64
C GLY A 541 -8.48 12.65 -7.01
N ILE A 542 -9.72 12.18 -6.86
CA ILE A 542 -10.13 10.83 -7.28
C ILE A 542 -9.94 10.66 -8.79
N GLY A 543 -10.35 11.63 -9.61
CA GLY A 543 -10.20 11.58 -11.06
C GLY A 543 -8.74 11.54 -11.51
N GLN A 544 -7.90 12.41 -10.95
CA GLN A 544 -6.47 12.49 -11.27
C GLN A 544 -5.74 11.21 -10.90
N VAL A 545 -5.89 10.77 -9.65
CA VAL A 545 -5.19 9.58 -9.12
C VAL A 545 -5.75 8.30 -9.76
N GLY A 546 -7.08 8.22 -9.92
CA GLY A 546 -7.75 7.06 -10.52
C GLY A 546 -7.33 6.81 -11.97
N THR A 547 -7.12 7.88 -12.76
CA THR A 547 -6.67 7.75 -14.16
C THR A 547 -5.27 7.14 -14.26
N ALA A 548 -4.35 7.57 -13.39
CA ALA A 548 -3.00 7.00 -13.34
C ALA A 548 -3.04 5.54 -12.85
N LEU A 549 -3.83 5.28 -11.80
CA LEU A 549 -3.99 3.96 -11.19
C LEU A 549 -4.66 2.94 -12.15
N ALA A 550 -5.50 3.38 -13.09
CA ALA A 550 -6.18 2.50 -14.03
C ALA A 550 -5.24 1.78 -15.01
N ARG A 551 -4.02 2.30 -15.23
CA ARG A 551 -3.09 1.76 -16.21
C ARG A 551 -2.32 0.55 -15.64
N PRO A 552 -1.93 -0.42 -16.49
CA PRO A 552 -0.93 -1.41 -16.10
C PRO A 552 0.36 -0.72 -15.61
N SER A 553 1.06 -1.36 -14.68
CA SER A 553 2.38 -0.91 -14.26
C SER A 553 3.44 -1.62 -15.10
N ASP A 554 4.27 -0.84 -15.81
CA ASP A 554 5.37 -1.36 -16.64
C ASP A 554 6.54 -1.95 -15.82
N SER A 555 6.45 -1.97 -14.48
CA SER A 555 7.61 -2.18 -13.59
C SER A 555 7.99 -3.64 -13.35
N PHE A 556 7.67 -4.56 -14.24
CA PHE A 556 8.21 -5.92 -14.17
C PHE A 556 9.61 -5.94 -14.77
N GLN A 557 10.64 -6.04 -13.92
CA GLN A 557 12.02 -6.19 -14.37
C GLN A 557 12.13 -7.40 -15.32
N ARG A 558 12.81 -7.24 -16.45
CA ARG A 558 13.19 -8.36 -17.32
C ARG A 558 14.17 -9.25 -16.56
N LEU A 559 13.73 -10.43 -16.11
CA LEU A 559 14.62 -11.50 -15.60
C LEU A 559 15.45 -12.15 -16.73
N ALA A 560 16.02 -11.36 -17.65
CA ALA A 560 16.66 -11.88 -18.86
C ALA A 560 18.03 -11.27 -19.19
N GLN A 561 18.73 -10.66 -18.22
CA GLN A 561 20.11 -10.16 -18.44
C GLN A 561 21.08 -10.32 -17.26
N GLN A 562 20.94 -11.37 -16.43
CA GLN A 562 22.02 -11.83 -15.55
C GLN A 562 22.19 -13.33 -15.65
#